data_AF-A0A957R8N3-F1
#
_entry.id   AF-A0A957R8N3-F1
#
_cell.length_a   1.000
_cell.length_b   1.000
_cell.length_c   1.000
_cell.angle_alpha   90.00
_cell.angle_beta   90.00
_cell.angle_gamma   90.00
#
_symmetry.space_group_name_H-M   'P 1'
#
loop_
_entity.id
_entity.type
_entity.pdbx_description
1 polymer ?
#
loop_
_entity_poly.entity_id
_entity_poly.type
_entity_poly.pdbx_seq_one_letter_code
_entity_poly.pdbx_strand_id
1 'polypeptide(L)'
;EDGVFLGPQVCITNDRYPRAINPDGSLKGASDWEVGATIVRYGASVGAGAILVTGVEIGRFAMVGAGAVVTSDVPPHALVLGVPARVAGYVCACGRPLTMSDELHGYCEHCQSVTDLGVDTK
;
A
#
# COMPACT_ATOMS: atom_id res chain seq x y z
N GLU A 1 -10.29 -1.01 -5.26
CA GLU A 1 -11.68 -1.10 -4.76
C GLU A 1 -12.26 0.30 -4.62
N ASP A 2 -13.46 0.45 -4.05
CA ASP A 2 -14.17 1.73 -3.95
C ASP A 2 -13.54 2.67 -2.91
N GLY A 3 -13.74 3.98 -3.10
CA GLY A 3 -13.27 5.00 -2.15
C GLY A 3 -11.75 5.15 -2.06
N VAL A 4 -11.00 4.54 -2.97
CA VAL A 4 -9.53 4.66 -3.04
C VAL A 4 -9.13 6.06 -3.52
N PHE A 5 -8.11 6.62 -2.87
CA PHE A 5 -7.46 7.84 -3.32
C PHE A 5 -6.06 7.54 -3.85
N LEU A 6 -5.77 7.96 -5.08
CA LEU A 6 -4.42 7.95 -5.66
C LEU A 6 -3.96 9.39 -5.87
N GLY A 7 -2.91 9.77 -5.17
CA GLY A 7 -2.29 11.09 -5.32
C GLY A 7 -1.69 11.29 -6.71
N PRO A 8 -1.37 12.55 -7.07
CA PRO A 8 -0.68 12.85 -8.32
C PRO A 8 0.62 12.03 -8.45
N GLN A 9 0.89 11.52 -9.65
CA GLN A 9 2.12 10.79 -9.98
C GLN A 9 2.35 9.50 -9.18
N VAL A 10 1.30 8.88 -8.66
CA VAL A 10 1.41 7.49 -8.18
C VAL A 10 1.78 6.58 -9.35
N CYS A 11 2.79 5.72 -9.14
CA CYS A 11 3.23 4.73 -10.10
C CYS A 11 2.93 3.32 -9.58
N ILE A 12 2.24 2.52 -10.37
CA ILE A 12 2.00 1.11 -10.10
C ILE A 12 2.76 0.32 -11.16
N THR A 13 3.72 -0.49 -10.73
CA THR A 13 4.50 -1.33 -11.66
C THR A 13 3.67 -2.55 -12.08
N ASN A 14 4.00 -3.11 -13.24
CA ASN A 14 3.29 -4.24 -13.86
C ASN A 14 4.11 -5.55 -13.84
N ASP A 15 5.43 -5.46 -13.73
CA ASP A 15 6.36 -6.58 -13.68
C ASP A 15 7.19 -6.52 -12.39
N ARG A 16 7.25 -7.63 -11.65
CA ARG A 16 7.95 -7.71 -10.36
C ARG A 16 9.44 -7.91 -10.55
N TYR A 17 9.84 -8.55 -11.64
CA TYR A 17 11.22 -8.89 -11.93
C TYR A 17 11.58 -8.50 -13.37
N PRO A 18 11.50 -7.20 -13.72
CA PRO A 18 11.71 -6.74 -15.08
C PRO A 18 13.12 -7.01 -15.56
N ARG A 19 13.25 -7.51 -16.79
CA ARG A 19 14.53 -7.78 -17.48
C ARG A 19 14.42 -7.44 -18.97
N ALA A 20 15.50 -6.93 -19.54
CA ALA A 20 15.57 -6.59 -20.98
C ALA A 20 15.70 -7.83 -21.90
N ILE A 21 16.22 -8.94 -21.37
CA ILE A 21 16.49 -10.18 -22.11
C ILE A 21 16.03 -11.41 -21.32
N ASN A 22 15.77 -12.50 -22.05
CA ASN A 22 15.54 -13.83 -21.49
C ASN A 22 16.88 -14.47 -21.06
N PRO A 23 16.86 -15.54 -20.24
CA PRO A 23 18.08 -16.22 -19.80
C PRO A 23 18.96 -16.78 -20.93
N ASP A 24 18.38 -17.03 -22.11
CA ASP A 24 19.07 -17.50 -23.31
C ASP A 24 19.72 -16.37 -24.15
N GLY A 25 19.56 -15.10 -23.74
CA GLY A 25 20.10 -13.94 -24.44
C GLY A 25 19.18 -13.31 -25.49
N SER A 26 18.02 -13.91 -25.78
CA SER A 26 17.03 -13.31 -26.68
C SER A 26 16.37 -12.07 -26.06
N LEU A 27 15.92 -11.14 -26.90
CA LEU A 27 15.19 -9.94 -26.45
C LEU A 27 13.85 -10.35 -25.83
N LYS A 28 13.54 -9.80 -24.66
CA LYS A 28 12.29 -10.10 -23.95
C LYS A 28 11.11 -9.37 -24.61
N GLY A 29 10.10 -10.14 -25.01
CA GLY A 29 8.87 -9.65 -25.64
C GLY A 29 7.70 -9.49 -24.67
N ALA A 30 6.57 -9.01 -25.19
CA ALA A 30 5.35 -8.80 -24.41
C ALA A 30 4.73 -10.10 -23.83
N SER A 31 5.06 -11.25 -24.40
CA SER A 31 4.60 -12.58 -23.96
C SER A 31 5.46 -13.21 -22.87
N ASP A 32 6.62 -12.63 -22.55
CA ASP A 32 7.64 -13.31 -21.75
C ASP A 32 7.55 -12.96 -20.25
N TRP A 33 6.59 -12.14 -19.84
CA TRP A 33 6.43 -11.67 -18.45
C TRP A 33 5.03 -11.94 -17.92
N GLU A 34 4.95 -12.09 -16.60
CA GLU A 34 3.70 -12.26 -15.87
C GLU A 34 3.22 -10.91 -15.35
N VAL A 35 1.98 -10.54 -15.69
CA VAL A 35 1.36 -9.31 -15.19
C VAL A 35 1.03 -9.50 -13.71
N GLY A 36 1.71 -8.75 -12.84
CA GLY A 36 1.38 -8.74 -11.43
C GLY A 36 0.13 -7.91 -11.16
N ALA A 37 -0.68 -8.36 -10.19
CA ALA A 37 -1.87 -7.64 -9.75
C ALA A 37 -1.57 -6.89 -8.45
N THR A 38 -1.76 -5.57 -8.46
CA THR A 38 -1.73 -4.74 -7.24
C THR A 38 -3.16 -4.44 -6.82
N ILE A 39 -3.49 -4.72 -5.56
CA ILE A 39 -4.83 -4.47 -5.02
C ILE A 39 -4.73 -3.30 -4.05
N VAL A 40 -5.53 -2.26 -4.30
CA VAL A 40 -5.73 -1.15 -3.37
C VAL A 40 -7.14 -1.29 -2.81
N ARG A 41 -7.23 -1.67 -1.53
CA ARG A 41 -8.49 -2.00 -0.85
C ARG A 41 -9.31 -0.77 -0.51
N TYR A 42 -10.55 -1.01 -0.14
CA TYR A 42 -11.54 0.01 0.19
C TYR A 42 -10.99 1.12 1.10
N GLY A 43 -11.22 2.38 0.71
CA GLY A 43 -10.86 3.56 1.49
C GLY A 43 -9.36 3.81 1.68
N ALA A 44 -8.48 3.00 1.09
CA ALA A 44 -7.04 3.22 1.18
C ALA A 44 -6.60 4.47 0.39
N SER A 45 -5.53 5.11 0.87
CA SER A 45 -4.99 6.34 0.29
C SER A 45 -3.52 6.18 -0.06
N VAL A 46 -3.15 6.53 -1.29
CA VAL A 46 -1.78 6.49 -1.78
C VAL A 46 -1.29 7.90 -2.04
N GLY A 47 -0.28 8.34 -1.28
CA GLY A 47 0.28 9.68 -1.36
C GLY A 47 0.95 9.99 -2.71
N ALA A 48 1.07 11.27 -3.03
CA ALA A 48 1.65 11.73 -4.29
C ALA A 48 3.07 11.18 -4.50
N GLY A 49 3.37 10.79 -5.74
CA GLY A 49 4.69 10.29 -6.12
C GLY A 49 5.08 8.93 -5.51
N ALA A 50 4.17 8.23 -4.84
CA ALA A 50 4.47 6.90 -4.31
C ALA A 50 4.58 5.85 -5.43
N ILE A 51 5.42 4.84 -5.21
CA ILE A 51 5.62 3.70 -6.12
C ILE A 51 5.12 2.43 -5.43
N LEU A 52 4.17 1.74 -6.07
CA LEU A 52 3.71 0.41 -5.66
C LEU A 52 4.38 -0.65 -6.54
N VAL A 53 5.25 -1.46 -5.93
CA VAL A 53 5.81 -2.64 -6.61
C VAL A 53 4.68 -3.63 -6.89
N THR A 54 4.66 -4.25 -8.06
CA THR A 54 3.55 -5.11 -8.46
C THR A 54 3.40 -6.32 -7.54
N GLY A 55 2.16 -6.78 -7.37
CA GLY A 55 1.87 -7.91 -6.49
C GLY A 55 1.87 -7.55 -5.01
N VAL A 56 1.63 -6.28 -4.66
CA VAL A 56 1.36 -5.85 -3.28
C VAL A 56 -0.12 -5.55 -3.08
N GLU A 57 -0.58 -5.79 -1.86
CA GLU A 57 -1.89 -5.38 -1.40
C GLU A 57 -1.78 -4.20 -0.44
N ILE A 58 -2.58 -3.15 -0.67
CA ILE A 58 -2.74 -2.02 0.23
C ILE A 58 -4.06 -2.21 0.97
N GLY A 59 -3.98 -2.56 2.26
CA GLY A 59 -5.12 -2.91 3.10
C GLY A 59 -6.15 -1.78 3.27
N ARG A 60 -7.36 -2.14 3.71
CA ARG A 60 -8.47 -1.20 3.88
C ARG A 60 -8.06 -0.01 4.74
N PHE A 61 -8.42 1.20 4.32
CA PHE A 61 -8.06 2.45 5.00
C PHE A 61 -6.57 2.67 5.31
N ALA A 62 -5.67 1.87 4.73
CA ALA A 62 -4.24 2.11 4.86
C ALA A 62 -3.84 3.42 4.17
N MET A 63 -2.74 3.99 4.62
CA MET A 63 -2.20 5.23 4.06
C MET A 63 -0.74 5.05 3.68
N VAL A 64 -0.44 5.23 2.40
CA VAL A 64 0.92 5.29 1.88
C VAL A 64 1.34 6.76 1.83
N GLY A 65 2.46 7.11 2.47
CA GLY A 65 2.98 8.48 2.42
C GLY A 65 3.45 8.88 1.02
N ALA A 66 3.54 10.20 0.82
CA ALA A 66 4.08 10.73 -0.42
C ALA A 66 5.53 10.25 -0.66
N GLY A 67 5.85 9.91 -1.90
CA GLY A 67 7.18 9.44 -2.31
C GLY A 67 7.60 8.07 -1.76
N ALA A 68 6.73 7.34 -1.05
CA ALA A 68 7.07 6.04 -0.49
C ALA A 68 7.21 4.96 -1.60
N VAL A 69 8.09 3.98 -1.40
CA VAL A 69 8.26 2.83 -2.30
C VAL A 69 7.79 1.56 -1.59
N VAL A 70 6.60 1.09 -1.92
CA VAL A 70 5.94 -0.04 -1.28
C VAL A 70 6.38 -1.34 -1.96
N THR A 71 7.10 -2.18 -1.22
CA THR A 71 7.68 -3.44 -1.69
C THR A 71 7.02 -4.69 -1.08
N SER A 72 6.04 -4.51 -0.21
CA SER A 72 5.36 -5.58 0.54
C SER A 72 3.95 -5.11 0.93
N ASP A 73 3.07 -6.05 1.23
CA ASP A 73 1.70 -5.75 1.61
C ASP A 73 1.64 -4.79 2.80
N VAL A 74 0.65 -3.89 2.77
CA VAL A 74 0.40 -2.89 3.79
C VAL A 74 -0.83 -3.30 4.58
N PRO A 75 -0.72 -3.53 5.90
CA PRO A 75 -1.87 -3.92 6.72
C PRO A 75 -2.99 -2.87 6.70
N PRO A 76 -4.24 -3.26 6.97
CA PRO A 76 -5.35 -2.34 7.20
C PRO A 76 -4.96 -1.21 8.16
N HIS A 77 -5.42 0.01 7.87
CA HIS A 77 -5.16 1.21 8.67
C HIS A 77 -3.69 1.57 8.89
N ALA A 78 -2.71 0.81 8.36
CA ALA A 78 -1.31 1.13 8.55
C ALA A 78 -0.92 2.39 7.77
N LEU A 79 -0.14 3.26 8.40
CA LEU A 79 0.57 4.34 7.76
C LEU A 79 1.99 3.87 7.42
N VAL A 80 2.33 3.84 6.13
CA VAL A 80 3.68 3.45 5.68
C VAL A 80 4.42 4.61 5.04
N LEU A 81 5.70 4.77 5.36
CA LEU A 81 6.56 5.86 4.90
C LEU A 81 7.93 5.32 4.44
N GLY A 82 8.59 6.03 3.53
CA GLY A 82 9.99 5.83 3.18
C GLY A 82 10.28 4.91 1.98
N VAL A 83 11.57 4.66 1.77
CA VAL A 83 12.12 3.85 0.67
C VAL A 83 13.18 2.89 1.22
N PRO A 84 12.88 1.59 1.36
CA PRO A 84 11.57 0.96 1.15
C PRO A 84 10.57 1.38 2.25
N ALA A 85 9.28 1.34 1.93
CA ALA A 85 8.22 1.76 2.84
C ALA A 85 8.16 0.83 4.07
N ARG A 86 8.00 1.42 5.26
CA ARG A 86 7.84 0.72 6.54
C ARG A 86 6.69 1.32 7.32
N VAL A 87 6.05 0.50 8.16
CA VAL A 87 4.99 0.96 9.06
C VAL A 87 5.58 2.01 10.01
N ALA A 88 4.98 3.19 10.00
CA ALA A 88 5.30 4.32 10.87
C ALA A 88 4.24 4.54 11.96
N GLY A 89 3.07 3.89 11.84
CA GLY A 89 1.96 3.97 12.76
C GLY A 89 0.66 3.51 12.12
N TYR A 90 -0.48 3.90 12.70
CA TYR A 90 -1.81 3.59 12.17
C TYR A 90 -2.65 4.86 12.05
N VAL A 91 -3.61 4.83 11.14
CA VAL A 91 -4.54 5.93 10.85
C VAL A 91 -5.99 5.47 10.95
N CYS A 92 -6.83 6.35 11.45
CA CYS A 92 -8.27 6.17 11.45
C CYS A 92 -8.81 6.21 10.01
N ALA A 93 -10.01 5.68 9.79
CA ALA A 93 -10.75 5.87 8.55
C ALA A 93 -10.95 7.35 8.15
N CYS A 94 -10.88 8.29 9.11
CA CYS A 94 -10.90 9.73 8.82
C CYS A 94 -9.55 10.31 8.37
N GLY A 95 -8.49 9.49 8.28
CA GLY A 95 -7.16 9.88 7.82
C GLY A 95 -6.26 10.52 8.89
N ARG A 96 -6.67 10.56 10.15
CA ARG A 96 -5.85 11.07 11.27
C ARG A 96 -5.09 9.93 11.98
N PRO A 97 -3.89 10.20 12.52
CA PRO A 97 -3.16 9.20 13.31
C PRO A 97 -3.96 8.68 14.50
N LEU A 98 -3.77 7.40 14.81
CA LEU A 98 -4.34 6.75 15.99
C LEU A 98 -3.36 6.78 17.15
N THR A 99 -3.89 6.98 18.36
CA THR A 99 -3.19 6.66 19.61
C THR A 99 -3.50 5.22 19.97
N MET A 100 -2.48 4.36 20.09
CA MET A 100 -2.69 2.95 20.41
C MET A 100 -3.10 2.79 21.87
N SER A 101 -4.26 2.17 22.12
CA SER A 101 -4.67 1.78 23.47
C SER A 101 -4.11 0.43 23.87
N ASP A 102 -3.93 -0.46 22.90
CA ASP A 102 -3.28 -1.77 23.01
C ASP A 102 -2.75 -2.21 21.63
N GLU A 103 -2.38 -3.47 21.46
CA GLU A 103 -1.83 -3.98 20.19
C GLU A 103 -2.87 -4.09 19.06
N LEU A 104 -4.17 -4.13 19.39
CA LEU A 104 -5.27 -4.37 18.45
C LEU A 104 -6.20 -3.18 18.29
N HIS A 105 -6.15 -2.18 19.18
CA HIS A 105 -7.06 -1.04 19.15
C HIS A 105 -6.33 0.29 19.13
N GLY A 106 -6.81 1.20 18.29
CA GLY A 106 -6.37 2.59 18.23
C GLY A 106 -7.53 3.56 18.43
N TYR A 107 -7.32 4.59 19.25
CA TYR A 107 -8.27 5.68 19.46
C TYR A 107 -7.92 6.89 18.58
N CYS A 108 -8.93 7.50 17.96
CA CYS A 108 -8.76 8.72 17.20
C CYS A 108 -9.30 9.93 17.97
N GLU A 109 -8.41 10.87 18.32
CA GLU A 109 -8.78 12.13 18.99
C GLU A 109 -9.69 13.04 18.15
N HIS A 110 -9.69 12.87 16.82
CA HIS A 110 -10.44 13.75 15.92
C HIS A 110 -11.92 13.38 15.80
N CYS A 111 -12.21 12.10 15.55
CA CYS A 111 -13.57 11.60 15.39
C CYS A 111 -14.09 10.82 16.61
N GLN A 112 -13.29 10.73 17.68
CA GLN A 112 -13.62 10.08 18.95
C GLN A 112 -14.04 8.61 18.80
N SER A 113 -13.51 7.93 17.78
CA SER A 113 -13.82 6.53 17.47
C SER A 113 -12.64 5.62 17.80
N VAL A 114 -12.94 4.41 18.25
CA VAL A 114 -11.98 3.31 18.36
C VAL A 114 -11.96 2.55 17.04
N THR A 115 -10.76 2.27 16.53
CA THR A 115 -10.52 1.45 15.36
C THR A 115 -9.94 0.12 15.81
N ASP A 116 -10.57 -0.97 15.37
CA ASP A 116 -10.04 -2.32 15.50
C ASP A 116 -9.05 -2.60 14.35
N LEU A 117 -7.80 -2.85 14.74
CA LEU A 117 -6.65 -3.18 13.89
C LEU A 117 -6.40 -4.69 13.84
N GLY A 118 -7.20 -5.47 14.58
CA GLY A 118 -7.23 -6.92 14.58
C GLY A 118 -7.60 -7.51 13.22
N VAL A 119 -7.24 -8.77 13.06
CA VAL A 119 -6.95 -9.43 11.78
C VAL A 119 -8.16 -9.46 10.84
N ASP A 120 -8.18 -8.57 9.85
CA ASP A 120 -8.88 -8.87 8.59
C ASP A 120 -7.92 -9.70 7.74
N THR A 121 -8.11 -11.02 7.79
CA THR A 121 -7.43 -11.97 6.92
C THR A 121 -7.99 -11.87 5.51
N LYS A 122 -7.41 -10.95 4.71
CA LYS A 122 -7.55 -10.83 3.25
C LYS A 122 -8.89 -10.37 2.70
#